data_AF-R7S8I6-F1
#
_entry.id   AF-R7S8I6-F1
#
_cell.length_a   1.000
_cell.length_b   1.000
_cell.length_c   1.000
_cell.angle_alpha   90.00
_cell.angle_beta   90.00
_cell.angle_gamma   90.00
#
_symmetry.space_group_name_H-M   'P 1'
#
loop_
_entity.id
_entity.type
_entity.pdbx_description
1 polymer ?
#
loop_
_entity_poly.entity_id
_entity_poly.type
_entity_poly.pdbx_seq_one_letter_code
_entity_poly.pdbx_strand_id
1 'polypeptide(L)'
;MFSVHKERAASISGNPNAWSHLATFIEYHHATLINCTLACYLRAMPEIPTVATSHFLLISLLYRNDPTRRPQDQFEVRGMHLEDRNDPAQPPTFKILMTDRAAAVEMGKKEFGDDYWGTGAYVLMVKFAPSPLAGALPFWKHFGIDKEHARATPARTHPWDQLRENVHEGKRQKFCCGRVEGLPTCCCGGWTHEQDTAS
;
A
#
# COMPACT_ATOMS: atom_id res chain seq x y z
N MET A 1 -1.94 20.62 -4.48
CA MET A 1 -1.39 19.85 -3.35
C MET A 1 -0.07 19.16 -3.69
N PHE A 2 0.00 18.39 -4.80
CA PHE A 2 1.22 17.66 -5.16
C PHE A 2 2.44 18.53 -5.52
N SER A 3 2.26 19.72 -6.09
CA SER A 3 3.37 20.66 -6.36
C SER A 3 4.06 21.12 -5.07
N VAL A 4 3.28 21.50 -4.05
CA VAL A 4 3.78 21.90 -2.73
C VAL A 4 4.50 20.75 -2.03
N HIS A 5 3.99 19.51 -2.13
CA HIS A 5 4.67 18.35 -1.57
C HIS A 5 5.99 18.04 -2.30
N LYS A 6 6.06 18.22 -3.62
CA LYS A 6 7.30 18.07 -4.39
C LYS A 6 8.38 19.06 -3.94
N GLU A 7 8.04 20.34 -3.85
CA GLU A 7 8.97 21.39 -3.39
C GLU A 7 9.42 21.13 -1.94
N ARG A 8 8.49 20.74 -1.07
CA ARG A 8 8.80 20.44 0.33
C ARG A 8 9.66 19.19 0.47
N ALA A 9 9.43 18.14 -0.31
CA ALA A 9 10.28 16.96 -0.33
C ALA A 9 11.72 17.29 -0.75
N ALA A 10 11.87 18.12 -1.78
CA ALA A 10 13.19 18.60 -2.22
C ALA A 10 13.88 19.44 -1.14
N SER A 11 13.15 20.38 -0.51
CA SER A 11 13.67 21.21 0.57
C SER A 11 14.10 20.39 1.80
N ILE A 12 13.32 19.39 2.21
CA ILE A 12 13.65 18.53 3.38
C ILE A 12 14.83 17.62 3.10
N SER A 13 14.87 16.99 1.92
CA SER A 13 15.90 15.99 1.59
C SER A 13 17.20 16.59 1.04
N GLY A 14 17.17 17.84 0.56
CA GLY A 14 18.25 18.42 -0.24
C GLY A 14 18.37 17.81 -1.65
N ASN A 15 17.39 17.01 -2.10
CA ASN A 15 17.43 16.36 -3.41
C ASN A 15 16.19 16.75 -4.26
N PRO A 16 16.38 17.45 -5.41
CA PRO A 16 15.28 17.88 -6.26
C PRO A 16 14.44 16.72 -6.84
N ASN A 17 15.00 15.51 -6.87
CA ASN A 17 14.37 14.30 -7.40
C ASN A 17 13.67 13.46 -6.32
N ALA A 18 13.65 13.88 -5.06
CA ALA A 18 13.10 13.07 -3.97
C ALA A 18 11.63 12.67 -4.20
N TRP A 19 10.81 13.59 -4.70
CA TRP A 19 9.41 13.30 -5.02
C TRP A 19 9.26 12.39 -6.25
N SER A 20 10.10 12.54 -7.27
CA SER A 20 10.10 11.62 -8.42
C SER A 20 10.54 10.23 -8.02
N HIS A 21 11.50 10.08 -7.09
CA HIS A 21 11.86 8.79 -6.53
C HIS A 21 10.66 8.15 -5.82
N LEU A 22 9.88 8.93 -5.05
CA LEU A 22 8.66 8.43 -4.41
C LEU A 22 7.64 7.95 -5.46
N ALA A 23 7.43 8.72 -6.52
CA ALA A 23 6.54 8.31 -7.61
C ALA A 23 7.00 6.99 -8.26
N THR A 24 8.29 6.84 -8.56
CA THR A 24 8.86 5.60 -9.10
C THR A 24 8.74 4.43 -8.12
N PHE A 25 8.96 4.66 -6.82
CA PHE A 25 8.75 3.66 -5.77
C PHE A 25 7.30 3.16 -5.76
N ILE A 26 6.33 4.07 -5.78
CA ILE A 26 4.90 3.75 -5.76
C ILE A 26 4.51 2.94 -7.00
N GLU A 27 4.98 3.35 -8.17
CA GLU A 27 4.71 2.64 -9.42
C GLU A 27 5.32 1.23 -9.41
N TYR A 28 6.57 1.12 -8.97
CA TYR A 28 7.30 -0.15 -8.93
C TYR A 28 6.68 -1.14 -7.94
N HIS A 29 6.35 -0.68 -6.72
CA HIS A 29 5.79 -1.50 -5.65
C HIS A 29 4.25 -1.46 -5.59
N HIS A 30 3.57 -0.99 -6.65
CA HIS A 30 2.14 -0.77 -6.62
C HIS A 30 1.35 -2.01 -6.17
N ALA A 31 1.64 -3.15 -6.80
CA ALA A 31 1.00 -4.42 -6.47
C ALA A 31 1.35 -4.87 -5.05
N THR A 32 2.61 -4.71 -4.61
CA THR A 32 3.04 -5.04 -3.24
C THR A 32 2.24 -4.26 -2.21
N LEU A 33 2.02 -2.96 -2.43
CA LEU A 33 1.25 -2.09 -1.53
C LEU A 33 -0.23 -2.50 -1.46
N ILE A 34 -0.84 -2.82 -2.61
CA ILE A 34 -2.23 -3.30 -2.63
C ILE A 34 -2.33 -4.67 -1.95
N ASN A 35 -1.48 -5.64 -2.32
CA ASN A 35 -1.50 -6.99 -1.74
C ASN A 35 -1.32 -6.94 -0.22
N CYS A 36 -0.45 -6.07 0.28
CA CYS A 36 -0.28 -5.86 1.71
C CYS A 36 -1.55 -5.33 2.38
N THR A 37 -2.17 -4.31 1.77
CA THR A 37 -3.42 -3.73 2.27
C THR A 37 -4.54 -4.77 2.31
N LEU A 38 -4.72 -5.53 1.22
CA LEU A 38 -5.72 -6.57 1.12
C LEU A 38 -5.47 -7.69 2.15
N ALA A 39 -4.23 -8.15 2.31
CA ALA A 39 -3.90 -9.17 3.30
C ALA A 39 -4.18 -8.71 4.73
N CYS A 40 -3.91 -7.44 5.06
CA CYS A 40 -4.29 -6.85 6.34
C CYS A 40 -5.81 -6.83 6.56
N TYR A 41 -6.58 -6.41 5.55
CA TYR A 41 -8.04 -6.44 5.62
C TYR A 41 -8.57 -7.84 5.82
N LEU A 42 -8.15 -8.79 4.99
CA LEU A 42 -8.63 -10.18 5.06
C LEU A 42 -8.34 -10.82 6.42
N ARG A 43 -7.18 -10.51 7.03
CA ARG A 43 -6.83 -10.97 8.37
C ARG A 43 -7.68 -10.34 9.47
N ALA A 44 -8.04 -9.06 9.35
CA ALA A 44 -8.85 -8.35 10.33
C ALA A 44 -10.36 -8.61 10.17
N MET A 45 -10.80 -9.05 8.99
CA MET A 45 -12.21 -9.23 8.64
C MET A 45 -13.03 -10.13 9.60
N PRO A 46 -12.48 -11.21 10.22
CA PRO A 46 -13.21 -11.99 11.22
C PRO A 46 -13.63 -11.17 12.45
N GLU A 47 -12.84 -10.17 12.83
CA GLU A 47 -13.10 -9.29 13.97
C GLU A 47 -13.80 -7.99 13.53
N ILE A 48 -13.50 -7.53 12.32
CA ILE A 48 -13.98 -6.27 11.74
C ILE A 48 -14.55 -6.53 10.34
N PRO A 49 -15.80 -7.01 10.21
CA PRO A 49 -16.39 -7.36 8.91
C PRO A 49 -16.43 -6.21 7.90
N THR A 50 -16.40 -4.96 8.38
CA THR A 50 -16.44 -3.74 7.56
C THR A 50 -15.06 -3.17 7.25
N VAL A 51 -13.96 -3.87 7.57
CA VAL A 51 -12.60 -3.32 7.56
C VAL A 51 -12.21 -2.58 6.27
N ALA A 52 -12.61 -3.06 5.09
CA ALA A 52 -12.29 -2.39 3.83
C ALA A 52 -13.00 -1.02 3.67
N THR A 53 -14.17 -0.86 4.30
CA THR A 53 -14.93 0.40 4.28
C THR A 53 -14.64 1.30 5.48
N SER A 54 -14.25 0.74 6.62
CA SER A 54 -13.95 1.50 7.84
C SER A 54 -12.47 1.77 8.08
N HIS A 55 -11.53 1.06 7.44
CA HIS A 55 -10.09 1.19 7.75
C HIS A 55 -9.22 1.47 6.53
N PHE A 56 -8.02 1.99 6.75
CA PHE A 56 -6.95 2.11 5.73
C PHE A 56 -5.62 1.60 6.27
N LEU A 57 -4.73 1.16 5.38
CA LEU A 57 -3.37 0.78 5.77
C LEU A 57 -2.45 2.00 5.75
N LEU A 58 -1.96 2.44 6.90
CA LEU A 58 -0.91 3.44 7.03
C LEU A 58 0.45 2.75 6.97
N ILE A 59 1.36 3.26 6.13
CA ILE A 59 2.72 2.75 5.96
C ILE A 59 3.70 3.90 6.16
N SER A 60 4.63 3.74 7.09
CA SER A 60 5.69 4.72 7.33
C SER A 60 6.91 4.42 6.47
N LEU A 61 7.39 5.41 5.71
CA LEU A 61 8.57 5.31 4.85
C LEU A 61 9.65 6.30 5.28
N LEU A 62 10.91 5.88 5.19
CA LEU A 62 12.07 6.76 5.29
C LEU A 62 12.80 6.82 3.94
N TYR A 63 12.97 8.02 3.41
CA TYR A 63 13.80 8.28 2.24
C TYR A 63 15.29 8.23 2.62
N ARG A 64 16.05 7.44 1.87
CA ARG A 64 17.48 7.20 2.10
C ARG A 64 18.38 8.26 1.49
N ASN A 65 17.94 8.87 0.38
CA ASN A 65 18.73 9.85 -0.38
C ASN A 65 20.14 9.36 -0.75
N ASP A 66 20.24 8.10 -1.17
CA ASP A 66 21.51 7.42 -1.45
C ASP A 66 21.77 7.41 -2.96
N PRO A 67 22.76 8.15 -3.48
CA PRO A 67 23.00 8.26 -4.92
C PRO A 67 23.38 6.92 -5.59
N THR A 68 23.77 5.90 -4.82
CA THR A 68 24.12 4.58 -5.36
C THR A 68 22.90 3.69 -5.61
N ARG A 69 21.72 4.08 -5.11
CA ARG A 69 20.47 3.33 -5.22
C ARG A 69 19.62 3.81 -6.39
N ARG A 70 18.95 2.85 -7.04
CA ARG A 70 17.92 3.17 -8.04
C ARG A 70 16.74 3.88 -7.36
N PRO A 71 15.97 4.72 -8.08
CA PRO A 71 14.85 5.47 -7.51
C PRO A 71 13.85 4.64 -6.68
N GLN A 72 13.51 3.43 -7.14
CA GLN A 72 12.61 2.52 -6.43
C GLN A 72 13.19 1.90 -5.16
N ASP A 73 14.51 1.93 -4.95
CA ASP A 73 15.18 1.35 -3.78
C ASP A 73 15.54 2.42 -2.72
N GLN A 74 15.09 3.66 -2.94
CA GLN A 74 15.38 4.83 -2.10
C GLN A 74 14.56 4.90 -0.81
N PHE A 75 13.58 4.01 -0.62
CA PHE A 75 12.69 4.06 0.54
C PHE A 75 12.82 2.81 1.39
N GLU A 76 12.84 3.01 2.69
CA GLU A 76 12.79 1.96 3.68
C GLU A 76 11.45 1.98 4.39
N VAL A 77 10.81 0.81 4.48
CA VAL A 77 9.58 0.66 5.26
C VAL A 77 9.94 0.60 6.75
N ARG A 78 9.35 1.50 7.54
CA ARG A 78 9.62 1.65 8.98
C ARG A 78 8.52 1.11 9.88
N GLY A 79 7.29 1.03 9.37
CA GLY A 79 6.16 0.47 10.11
C GLY A 79 4.90 0.44 9.25
N MET A 80 3.89 -0.31 9.70
CA MET A 80 2.55 -0.28 9.14
C MET A 80 1.49 -0.42 10.23
N HIS A 81 0.36 0.25 10.06
CA HIS A 81 -0.78 0.22 10.98
C HIS A 81 -2.08 0.18 10.20
N LEU A 82 -3.04 -0.59 10.68
CA LEU A 82 -4.40 -0.57 10.17
C LEU A 82 -5.18 0.45 11.01
N GLU A 83 -5.64 1.51 10.36
CA GLU A 83 -6.18 2.70 11.02
C GLU A 83 -7.69 2.80 10.78
N ASP A 84 -8.48 3.04 11.83
CA ASP A 84 -9.94 3.27 11.72
C ASP A 84 -10.20 4.70 11.22
N ARG A 85 -10.85 4.83 10.07
CA ARG A 85 -11.21 6.12 9.44
C ARG A 85 -12.09 7.00 10.32
N ASN A 86 -12.81 6.41 11.27
CA ASN A 86 -13.75 7.10 12.14
C ASN A 86 -13.18 7.42 13.52
N ASP A 87 -11.92 7.05 13.79
CA ASP A 87 -11.29 7.37 15.06
C ASP A 87 -11.18 8.90 15.23
N PRO A 88 -11.86 9.50 16.23
CA PRO A 88 -11.81 10.93 16.47
C PRO A 88 -10.43 11.44 16.86
N ALA A 89 -9.52 10.56 17.31
CA ALA A 89 -8.14 10.90 17.63
C ALA A 89 -7.26 11.10 16.38
N GLN A 90 -7.75 10.77 15.18
CA GLN A 90 -6.97 10.90 13.96
C GLN A 90 -6.63 12.35 13.61
N PRO A 91 -5.39 12.62 13.15
CA PRO A 91 -5.00 13.91 12.62
C PRO A 91 -5.95 14.41 11.52
N PRO A 92 -6.29 15.71 11.49
CA PRO A 92 -7.16 16.29 10.45
C PRO A 92 -6.70 16.03 9.02
N THR A 93 -5.40 15.83 8.80
CA THR A 93 -4.82 15.46 7.50
C THR A 93 -5.39 14.17 6.93
N PHE A 94 -5.85 13.24 7.76
CA PHE A 94 -6.49 12.01 7.29
C PHE A 94 -7.91 12.22 6.77
N LYS A 95 -8.58 13.31 7.13
CA LYS A 95 -9.89 13.67 6.56
C LYS A 95 -9.78 14.04 5.07
N ILE A 96 -8.64 14.60 4.66
CA ILE A 96 -8.38 14.90 3.24
C ILE A 96 -8.32 13.63 2.40
N LEU A 97 -7.81 12.51 2.96
CA LEU A 97 -7.80 11.23 2.26
C LEU A 97 -9.21 10.82 1.81
N MET A 98 -10.21 11.15 2.62
CA MET A 98 -11.58 10.72 2.39
C MET A 98 -12.29 11.49 1.27
N THR A 99 -11.75 12.64 0.83
CA THR A 99 -12.41 13.46 -0.22
C THR A 99 -12.50 12.72 -1.54
N ASP A 100 -11.49 11.91 -1.86
CA ASP A 100 -11.40 11.23 -3.16
C ASP A 100 -12.09 9.86 -3.15
N ARG A 101 -12.52 9.38 -1.97
CA ARG A 101 -13.04 8.03 -1.81
C ARG A 101 -14.33 7.81 -2.59
N ALA A 102 -15.24 8.78 -2.59
CA ALA A 102 -16.52 8.64 -3.30
C ALA A 102 -16.29 8.41 -4.80
N ALA A 103 -15.40 9.19 -5.41
CA ALA A 103 -15.01 9.00 -6.80
C ALA A 103 -14.32 7.64 -7.03
N ALA A 104 -13.45 7.22 -6.10
CA ALA A 104 -12.80 5.91 -6.19
C ALA A 104 -13.79 4.73 -6.11
N VAL A 105 -14.84 4.83 -5.29
CA VAL A 105 -15.91 3.83 -5.22
C VAL A 105 -16.64 3.73 -6.55
N GLU A 106 -17.00 4.87 -7.15
CA GLU A 106 -17.68 4.86 -8.45
C GLU A 106 -16.79 4.31 -9.57
N MET A 107 -15.48 4.60 -9.54
CA MET A 107 -14.52 3.96 -10.46
C MET A 107 -14.43 2.45 -10.25
N GLY A 108 -14.33 1.98 -9.00
CA GLY A 108 -14.28 0.56 -8.69
C GLY A 108 -15.55 -0.19 -9.11
N LYS A 109 -16.73 0.39 -8.89
CA LYS A 109 -18.00 -0.17 -9.38
C LYS A 109 -18.05 -0.24 -10.90
N LYS A 110 -17.51 0.77 -11.59
CA LYS A 110 -17.44 0.78 -13.06
C LYS A 110 -16.46 -0.26 -13.60
N GLU A 111 -15.34 -0.46 -12.92
CA GLU A 111 -14.29 -1.41 -13.31
C GLU A 111 -14.73 -2.87 -13.12
N PHE A 112 -15.34 -3.19 -11.97
CA PHE A 112 -15.68 -4.57 -11.61
C PHE A 112 -17.16 -4.94 -11.78
N GLY A 113 -18.05 -3.97 -12.01
CA GLY A 113 -19.48 -4.22 -12.20
C GLY A 113 -20.09 -5.02 -11.04
N ASP A 114 -20.76 -6.13 -11.37
CA ASP A 114 -21.36 -7.03 -10.39
C ASP A 114 -20.34 -7.74 -9.50
N ASP A 115 -19.07 -7.80 -9.90
CA ASP A 115 -17.99 -8.40 -9.12
C ASP A 115 -17.33 -7.42 -8.14
N TYR A 116 -17.76 -6.16 -8.11
CA TYR A 116 -17.27 -5.19 -7.14
C TYR A 116 -17.61 -5.63 -5.70
N TRP A 117 -16.58 -5.72 -4.85
CA TRP A 117 -16.74 -6.03 -3.43
C TRP A 117 -16.54 -4.80 -2.54
N GLY A 118 -15.53 -3.97 -2.83
CA GLY A 118 -15.23 -2.82 -1.99
C GLY A 118 -14.11 -1.92 -2.55
N THR A 119 -13.80 -0.86 -1.82
CA THR A 119 -12.68 0.06 -2.14
C THR A 119 -11.74 0.12 -0.96
N GLY A 120 -10.52 -0.36 -1.17
CA GLY A 120 -9.43 -0.26 -0.21
C GLY A 120 -8.67 1.04 -0.31
N ALA A 121 -7.87 1.34 0.72
CA ALA A 121 -6.98 2.50 0.72
C ALA A 121 -5.70 2.21 1.49
N TYR A 122 -4.58 2.73 0.98
CA TYR A 122 -3.35 2.86 1.75
C TYR A 122 -2.84 4.30 1.75
N VAL A 123 -2.08 4.62 2.79
CA VAL A 123 -1.46 5.94 3.02
C VAL A 123 0.01 5.72 3.30
N LEU A 124 0.86 6.40 2.56
CA LEU A 124 2.30 6.47 2.79
C LEU A 124 2.60 7.75 3.57
N MET A 125 3.13 7.62 4.78
CA MET A 125 3.67 8.72 5.56
C MET A 125 5.19 8.76 5.34
N VAL A 126 5.65 9.68 4.49
CA VAL A 126 7.02 9.68 3.98
C VAL A 126 7.87 10.72 4.69
N LYS A 127 8.89 10.28 5.41
CA LYS A 127 9.94 11.14 5.95
C LYS A 127 11.07 11.28 4.95
N PHE A 128 11.30 12.51 4.49
CA PHE A 128 12.36 12.83 3.52
C PHE A 128 13.73 13.11 4.17
N ALA A 129 13.79 13.10 5.50
CA ALA A 129 15.00 13.17 6.30
C ALA A 129 14.80 12.37 7.60
N PRO A 130 15.88 11.82 8.22
CA PRO A 130 15.77 11.06 9.46
C PRO A 130 15.47 11.95 10.69
N SER A 131 15.58 13.26 10.55
CA SER A 131 15.33 14.21 11.65
C SER A 131 13.89 14.12 12.17
N PRO A 132 13.67 14.06 13.49
CA PRO A 132 12.33 14.09 14.08
C PRO A 132 11.60 15.42 13.81
N LEU A 133 12.35 16.49 13.52
CA LEU A 133 11.79 17.81 13.18
C LEU A 133 11.29 17.87 11.73
N ALA A 134 11.79 17.00 10.87
CA ALA A 134 11.30 16.87 9.51
C ALA A 134 9.97 16.09 9.53
N GLY A 135 8.86 16.84 9.49
CA GLY A 135 7.53 16.25 9.37
C GLY A 135 7.43 15.28 8.18
N ALA A 136 6.46 14.35 8.25
CA ALA A 136 6.19 13.43 7.16
C ALA A 136 5.24 14.05 6.12
N LEU A 137 5.43 13.71 4.85
CA LEU A 137 4.54 14.09 3.77
C LEU A 137 3.63 12.92 3.39
N PRO A 138 2.31 13.10 3.32
CA PRO A 138 1.40 12.03 2.96
C PRO A 138 1.33 11.83 1.43
N PHE A 139 1.20 10.58 1.03
CA PHE A 139 0.68 10.15 -0.27
C PHE A 139 -0.38 9.08 -0.02
N TRP A 140 -1.43 9.02 -0.82
CA TRP A 140 -2.45 7.99 -0.67
C TRP A 140 -2.97 7.49 -2.01
N LYS A 141 -3.54 6.30 -1.99
CA LYS A 141 -4.24 5.72 -3.13
C LYS A 141 -5.43 4.90 -2.66
N HIS A 142 -6.52 5.05 -3.40
CA HIS A 142 -7.67 4.15 -3.35
C HIS A 142 -7.60 3.15 -4.50
N PHE A 143 -8.13 1.96 -4.29
CA PHE A 143 -8.22 0.91 -5.31
C PHE A 143 -9.49 0.09 -5.10
N GLY A 144 -10.12 -0.33 -6.19
CA GLY A 144 -11.24 -1.26 -6.13
C GLY A 144 -10.76 -2.67 -5.78
N ILE A 145 -11.66 -3.45 -5.17
CA ILE A 145 -11.44 -4.83 -4.78
C ILE A 145 -12.64 -5.61 -5.34
N ASP A 146 -12.38 -6.65 -6.11
CA ASP A 146 -13.42 -7.57 -6.58
C ASP A 146 -13.69 -8.71 -5.57
N LYS A 147 -14.75 -9.47 -5.85
CA LYS A 147 -15.16 -10.62 -5.03
C LYS A 147 -14.15 -11.76 -5.01
N GLU A 148 -13.33 -11.94 -6.05
CA GLU A 148 -12.30 -12.97 -6.08
C GLU A 148 -11.18 -12.65 -5.08
N HIS A 149 -10.63 -11.44 -5.18
CA HIS A 149 -9.61 -10.91 -4.28
C HIS A 149 -10.11 -10.88 -2.83
N ALA A 150 -11.38 -10.52 -2.60
CA ALA A 150 -11.99 -10.47 -1.27
C ALA A 150 -12.21 -11.85 -0.62
N ARG A 151 -12.15 -12.93 -1.40
CA ARG A 151 -12.27 -14.32 -0.92
C ARG A 151 -10.94 -15.04 -0.80
N ALA A 152 -9.84 -14.36 -1.13
CA ALA A 152 -8.52 -14.96 -1.09
C ALA A 152 -8.10 -15.29 0.35
N THR A 153 -7.24 -16.29 0.52
CA THR A 153 -6.78 -16.74 1.85
C THR A 153 -5.43 -16.13 2.18
N PRO A 154 -5.29 -15.24 3.18
CA PRO A 154 -4.00 -14.64 3.49
C PRO A 154 -2.89 -15.67 3.71
N ALA A 155 -1.68 -15.38 3.24
CA ALA A 155 -0.48 -16.14 3.58
C ALA A 155 -0.33 -16.30 5.10
N ARG A 156 0.33 -17.36 5.57
CA ARG A 156 0.69 -17.50 7.00
C ARG A 156 1.65 -16.41 7.48
N THR A 157 2.60 -16.02 6.62
CA THR A 157 3.53 -14.93 6.90
C THR A 157 2.79 -13.63 7.17
N HIS A 158 3.20 -12.91 8.22
CA HIS A 158 2.56 -11.65 8.57
C HIS A 158 2.77 -10.61 7.42
N PRO A 159 1.74 -9.84 7.03
CA PRO A 159 1.85 -8.90 5.89
C PRO A 159 2.98 -7.88 6.03
N TRP A 160 3.36 -7.55 7.27
CA TRP A 160 4.51 -6.69 7.60
C TRP A 160 5.82 -7.28 7.11
N ASP A 161 6.09 -8.54 7.46
CA ASP A 161 7.35 -9.18 7.14
C ASP A 161 7.49 -9.33 5.62
N GLN A 162 6.40 -9.69 4.95
CA GLN A 162 6.36 -9.82 3.50
C GLN A 162 6.52 -8.47 2.79
N LEU A 163 5.92 -7.39 3.30
CA LEU A 163 6.10 -6.03 2.77
C LEU A 163 7.56 -5.60 2.90
N ARG A 164 8.12 -5.75 4.11
CA ARG A 164 9.49 -5.35 4.43
C ARG A 164 10.49 -6.09 3.56
N GLU A 165 10.35 -7.40 3.40
CA GLU A 165 11.20 -8.23 2.54
C GLU A 165 11.10 -7.78 1.08
N ASN A 166 9.87 -7.65 0.53
CA ASN A 166 9.68 -7.28 -0.87
C ASN A 166 10.26 -5.90 -1.21
N VAL A 167 10.11 -4.92 -0.32
CA VAL A 167 10.69 -3.60 -0.51
C VAL A 167 12.21 -3.63 -0.30
N HIS A 168 12.70 -4.36 0.68
CA HIS A 168 14.15 -4.46 0.94
C HIS A 168 14.91 -5.10 -0.23
N GLU A 169 14.36 -6.16 -0.81
CA GLU A 169 14.97 -6.89 -1.92
C GLU A 169 14.66 -6.28 -3.29
N GLY A 170 13.83 -5.23 -3.35
CA GLY A 170 13.42 -4.62 -4.61
C GLY A 170 12.62 -5.58 -5.50
N LYS A 171 11.81 -6.47 -4.90
CA LYS A 171 10.97 -7.43 -5.62
C LYS A 171 9.78 -6.72 -6.25
N ARG A 172 9.69 -6.71 -7.59
CA ARG A 172 8.49 -6.27 -8.31
C ARG A 172 7.45 -7.39 -8.33
N GLN A 173 6.47 -7.29 -7.43
CA GLN A 173 5.36 -8.23 -7.42
C GLN A 173 4.36 -7.90 -8.53
N LYS A 174 3.66 -8.93 -9.03
CA LYS A 174 2.47 -8.73 -9.85
C LYS A 174 1.24 -8.74 -8.94
N PHE A 175 0.24 -7.96 -9.31
CA PHE A 175 -1.07 -8.03 -8.65
C PHE A 175 -1.75 -9.31 -9.14
N CYS A 176 -2.08 -10.22 -8.23
CA CYS A 176 -2.68 -11.51 -8.56
C CYS A 176 -3.35 -12.08 -7.31
N CYS A 177 -4.56 -12.61 -7.43
CA CYS A 177 -5.25 -13.39 -6.40
C CYS A 177 -5.92 -14.66 -6.96
N GLY A 178 -5.56 -15.07 -8.17
CA GLY A 178 -6.20 -16.16 -8.91
C GLY A 178 -5.18 -17.17 -9.44
N ARG A 179 -5.59 -18.45 -9.56
CA ARG A 179 -4.78 -19.52 -10.15
C ARG A 179 -4.50 -19.20 -11.62
N VAL A 180 -3.24 -19.24 -12.03
CA VAL A 180 -2.91 -19.42 -13.45
C VAL A 180 -2.99 -20.92 -13.73
N GLU A 181 -3.96 -21.36 -14.53
CA GLU A 181 -4.02 -22.77 -14.96
C GLU A 181 -2.69 -23.17 -15.62
N GLY A 182 -2.05 -24.22 -15.09
CA GLY A 182 -0.81 -24.77 -15.63
C GLY A 182 0.50 -24.23 -15.06
N LEU A 183 0.51 -23.30 -14.09
CA LEU A 183 1.74 -22.86 -13.40
C LEU A 183 1.77 -23.26 -11.92
N PRO A 184 2.90 -23.81 -11.41
CA PRO A 184 3.03 -24.25 -10.01
C PRO A 184 3.27 -23.10 -9.01
N THR A 185 3.38 -21.84 -9.48
CA THR A 185 3.75 -20.68 -8.63
C THR A 185 2.73 -19.56 -8.76
N CYS A 186 2.33 -18.96 -7.63
CA CYS A 186 1.43 -17.81 -7.61
C CYS A 186 2.15 -16.55 -8.09
N CYS A 187 1.56 -15.85 -9.07
CA CYS A 187 2.06 -14.54 -9.55
C CYS A 187 2.02 -13.44 -8.48
N CYS A 188 1.27 -13.67 -7.40
CA CYS A 188 1.13 -12.78 -6.26
C CYS A 188 2.39 -12.70 -5.38
N GLY A 189 3.29 -13.68 -5.47
CA GLY A 189 4.43 -13.82 -4.53
C GLY A 189 4.04 -14.44 -3.18
N GLY A 190 2.91 -15.16 -3.11
CA GLY A 190 2.49 -15.92 -1.92
C GLY A 190 1.62 -15.17 -0.92
N TRP A 191 1.16 -13.94 -1.20
CA TRP A 191 0.37 -13.12 -0.26
C TRP A 191 -1.01 -13.70 0.10
N THR A 192 -1.56 -14.53 -0.79
CA THR A 192 -2.97 -14.92 -0.75
C THR A 192 -3.21 -16.42 -0.93
N HIS A 193 -2.16 -17.25 -0.85
CA HIS A 193 -2.25 -18.72 -0.87
C HIS A 193 -1.07 -19.34 -0.11
N GLU A 194 -1.28 -20.51 0.52
CA GLU A 194 -0.15 -21.44 0.75
C GLU A 194 0.24 -22.08 -0.58
N GLN A 195 1.54 -22.33 -0.79
CA GLN A 195 1.93 -23.32 -1.76
C GLN A 195 1.50 -24.66 -1.18
N ASP A 196 0.53 -25.33 -1.79
CA ASP A 196 0.28 -26.73 -1.51
C ASP A 196 1.60 -27.47 -1.79
N THR A 197 2.34 -27.81 -0.73
CA THR A 197 3.36 -28.84 -0.84
C THR A 197 2.60 -30.09 -1.23
N ALA A 198 2.75 -30.49 -2.49
CA ALA A 198 2.14 -31.67 -3.06
C ALA A 198 2.22 -32.84 -2.07
N SER A 199 1.04 -33.37 -1.73
CA SER A 199 0.85 -34.69 -1.13
C SER A 199 1.30 -35.78 -2.09
#